data_AF-A0AAU9MF92-F1
#
_entry.id   AF-A0AAU9MF92-F1
#
_cell.length_a   1.000
_cell.length_b   1.000
_cell.length_c   1.000
_cell.angle_alpha   90.00
_cell.angle_beta   90.00
_cell.angle_gamma   90.00
#
_symmetry.space_group_name_H-M   'P 1'
#
loop_
_entity.id
_entity.type
_entity.pdbx_description
1 polymer ?
#
loop_
_entity_poly.entity_id
_entity_poly.type
_entity_poly.pdbx_seq_one_letter_code
_entity_poly.pdbx_strand_id
1 'polypeptide(L)'
;MMERVLGPLPTHMLKKADRHAEKYVRKGRLDWPEGATSRESIKAVMKLPRLQNLIMQHVDHSAGDLIHLLQGLLRYDPLERVTARAALRHPFFTRDNLSRRY
;
A
#
# COMPACT_ATOMS: atom_id res chain seq x y z
N MET A 1 -9.96 0.45 -4.19
CA MET A 1 -9.51 0.87 -2.83
C MET A 1 -7.99 0.93 -2.74
N MET A 2 -7.28 -0.20 -2.88
CA MET A 2 -5.82 -0.23 -2.73
C MET A 2 -5.11 0.75 -3.67
N GLU A 3 -5.54 0.85 -4.94
CA GLU A 3 -4.93 1.80 -5.88
C GLU A 3 -5.01 3.26 -5.44
N ARG A 4 -6.05 3.60 -4.67
CA ARG A 4 -6.21 4.92 -4.08
C ARG A 4 -5.19 5.19 -2.97
N VAL A 5 -4.90 4.19 -2.14
CA VAL A 5 -4.00 4.35 -0.98
C VAL A 5 -2.53 4.16 -1.37
N LEU A 6 -2.24 3.13 -2.16
CA LEU A 6 -0.88 2.62 -2.44
C LEU A 6 -0.37 2.95 -3.85
N GLY A 7 -1.23 3.45 -4.74
CA GLY A 7 -0.89 3.62 -6.16
C GLY A 7 -1.28 2.42 -7.02
N PRO A 8 -1.12 2.51 -8.35
CA PRO A 8 -1.67 1.55 -9.30
C PRO A 8 -1.12 0.13 -9.11
N LEU A 9 -1.95 -0.88 -9.38
CA LEU A 9 -1.53 -2.28 -9.39
C LEU A 9 -0.56 -2.54 -10.56
N PRO A 10 0.52 -3.30 -10.35
CA PRO A 10 1.41 -3.69 -11.42
C PRO A 10 0.69 -4.46 -12.52
N THR A 11 0.89 -4.06 -13.78
CA THR A 11 0.18 -4.66 -14.93
C THR A 11 0.44 -6.15 -15.09
N HIS A 12 1.64 -6.61 -14.74
CA HIS A 12 2.00 -8.03 -14.82
C HIS A 12 1.19 -8.88 -13.81
N MET A 13 0.77 -8.31 -12.68
CA MET A 13 -0.08 -9.00 -11.72
C MET A 13 -1.52 -9.10 -12.23
N LEU A 14 -2.04 -8.01 -12.82
CA LEU A 14 -3.37 -7.99 -13.42
C LEU A 14 -3.48 -8.97 -14.61
N LYS A 15 -2.41 -9.13 -15.39
CA LYS A 15 -2.33 -10.11 -16.48
C LYS A 15 -2.27 -11.57 -16.00
N LYS A 16 -1.77 -11.80 -14.79
CA LYS A 16 -1.68 -13.12 -14.15
C LYS A 16 -2.88 -13.43 -13.26
N ALA A 17 -3.90 -12.57 -13.26
CA ALA A 17 -5.13 -12.81 -12.51
C ALA A 17 -5.75 -14.14 -12.95
N ASP A 18 -6.16 -14.95 -11.98
CA ASP A 18 -6.84 -16.20 -12.28
C ASP A 18 -8.28 -15.94 -12.78
N ARG A 19 -8.94 -17.02 -13.22
CA ARG A 19 -10.31 -16.97 -13.75
C ARG A 19 -11.33 -16.37 -12.76
N HIS A 20 -11.10 -16.52 -11.44
CA HIS A 20 -12.01 -15.96 -10.44
C HIS A 20 -11.83 -14.44 -10.29
N ALA A 21 -10.62 -13.94 -10.56
CA ALA A 21 -10.28 -12.53 -10.49
C ALA A 21 -10.56 -11.75 -11.78
N GLU A 22 -10.79 -12.40 -12.92
CA GLU A 22 -11.09 -11.77 -14.21
C GLU A 22 -12.25 -10.76 -14.15
N LYS A 23 -13.29 -11.05 -13.35
CA LYS A 23 -14.44 -10.14 -13.16
C LYS A 23 -14.07 -8.77 -12.57
N TYR A 24 -12.89 -8.65 -11.96
CA TYR A 24 -12.38 -7.41 -11.39
C TYR A 24 -11.43 -6.67 -12.33
N VAL A 25 -11.11 -7.22 -13.50
CA VAL A 25 -10.11 -6.66 -14.43
C VAL A 25 -10.75 -6.45 -15.81
N ARG A 26 -10.64 -5.22 -16.32
CA ARG A 26 -11.12 -4.84 -17.66
C ARG A 26 -10.02 -4.09 -18.41
N LYS A 27 -9.70 -4.54 -19.63
CA LYS A 27 -8.65 -3.95 -20.48
C LYS A 27 -7.29 -3.78 -19.76
N GLY A 28 -6.92 -4.76 -18.93
CA GLY A 28 -5.65 -4.75 -18.19
C GLY A 28 -5.57 -3.75 -17.03
N ARG A 29 -6.72 -3.24 -16.56
CA ARG A 29 -6.86 -2.38 -15.38
C ARG A 29 -7.97 -2.89 -14.48
N LEU A 30 -8.02 -2.45 -13.23
CA LEU A 30 -9.15 -2.73 -12.35
C LEU A 30 -10.46 -2.21 -12.97
N ASP A 31 -11.53 -2.99 -12.95
CA ASP A 31 -12.87 -2.57 -13.39
C ASP A 31 -13.51 -1.68 -12.32
N TRP A 32 -12.91 -0.51 -12.09
CA TRP A 32 -13.35 0.48 -11.12
C TRP A 32 -13.07 1.88 -11.67
N PRO A 33 -14.01 2.84 -11.53
CA PRO A 33 -15.26 2.76 -10.77
C PRO A 33 -16.44 2.07 -11.48
N GLU A 34 -16.31 1.71 -12.76
CA GLU A 34 -17.42 1.20 -13.59
C GLU A 34 -18.01 -0.13 -13.08
N GLY A 35 -17.17 -1.01 -12.52
CA GLY A 35 -17.60 -2.27 -11.89
C GLY A 35 -17.95 -2.15 -10.40
N ALA A 36 -18.06 -0.94 -9.85
CA ALA A 36 -18.37 -0.75 -8.42
C ALA A 36 -19.84 -1.09 -8.10
N THR A 37 -20.07 -1.66 -6.92
CA THR A 37 -21.40 -2.12 -6.47
C THR A 37 -22.38 -0.98 -6.20
N SER A 38 -21.89 0.21 -5.80
CA SER A 38 -22.74 1.37 -5.51
C SER A 38 -22.01 2.70 -5.60
N ARG A 39 -22.76 3.81 -5.76
CA ARG A 39 -22.19 5.16 -5.77
C ARG A 39 -21.57 5.52 -4.42
N GLU A 40 -22.14 5.01 -3.34
CA GLU A 40 -21.68 5.17 -1.96
C GLU A 40 -20.30 4.53 -1.80
N SER A 41 -20.10 3.33 -2.35
CA SER A 41 -18.80 2.65 -2.34
C SER A 41 -17.73 3.42 -3.11
N ILE A 42 -18.08 4.01 -4.27
CA ILE A 42 -17.18 4.87 -5.06
C ILE A 42 -16.79 6.09 -4.23
N LYS A 43 -17.77 6.79 -3.62
CA LYS A 43 -17.51 7.96 -2.77
C LYS A 43 -16.62 7.61 -1.58
N ALA A 44 -16.86 6.48 -0.92
CA ALA A 44 -16.05 6.01 0.20
C ALA A 44 -14.59 5.79 -0.22
N VAL A 45 -14.36 5.11 -1.36
CA VAL A 45 -13.01 4.90 -1.88
C VAL A 45 -12.35 6.22 -2.30
N MET A 46 -13.06 7.13 -2.96
CA MET A 46 -12.52 8.42 -3.39
C MET A 46 -12.05 9.31 -2.24
N LYS A 47 -12.69 9.20 -1.07
CA LYS A 47 -12.34 9.93 0.16
C LYS A 47 -11.08 9.40 0.85
N LEU A 48 -10.57 8.22 0.47
CA LEU A 48 -9.38 7.66 1.11
C LEU A 48 -8.14 8.51 0.79
N PRO A 49 -7.31 8.84 1.79
CA PRO A 49 -6.03 9.49 1.58
C PRO A 49 -5.00 8.51 0.99
N ARG A 50 -3.90 9.06 0.48
CA ARG A 50 -2.67 8.30 0.21
C ARG A 50 -2.07 7.79 1.51
N LEU A 51 -1.31 6.68 1.45
CA LEU A 51 -0.66 6.08 2.62
C LEU A 51 0.11 7.11 3.47
N GLN A 52 0.92 7.96 2.85
CA GLN A 52 1.68 9.00 3.57
C GLN A 52 0.76 9.94 4.37
N ASN A 53 -0.36 10.37 3.79
CA ASN A 53 -1.30 11.29 4.43
C ASN A 53 -2.04 10.60 5.58
N LEU A 54 -2.37 9.31 5.44
CA LEU A 54 -2.97 8.52 6.52
C LEU A 54 -2.04 8.46 7.74
N ILE A 55 -0.74 8.29 7.53
CA ILE A 55 0.23 8.20 8.64
C ILE A 55 0.48 9.58 9.25
N MET A 56 0.66 10.62 8.42
CA MET A 56 0.89 11.98 8.89
C MET A 56 -0.28 12.59 9.67
N GLN A 57 -1.49 12.03 9.55
CA GLN A 57 -2.63 12.41 10.40
C GLN A 57 -2.48 11.94 11.86
N HIS A 58 -1.60 10.97 12.13
CA HIS A 58 -1.51 10.30 13.42
C HIS A 58 -0.10 10.36 14.03
N VAL A 59 0.92 10.78 13.26
CA VAL A 59 2.33 10.78 13.68
C VAL A 59 3.00 12.06 13.19
N ASP A 60 3.86 12.63 14.03
CA ASP A 60 4.64 13.84 13.74
C ASP A 60 5.62 13.65 12.55
N HIS A 61 6.28 14.74 12.14
CA HIS A 61 7.19 14.85 11.00
C HIS A 61 8.37 13.84 10.99
N SER A 62 8.58 13.09 12.08
CA SER A 62 9.52 11.96 12.19
C SER A 62 8.98 10.64 11.62
N ALA A 63 7.76 10.61 11.07
CA ALA A 63 7.14 9.41 10.50
C ALA A 63 7.81 8.86 9.22
N GLY A 64 8.86 9.51 8.69
CA GLY A 64 9.50 9.13 7.44
C GLY A 64 9.96 7.65 7.42
N ASP A 65 10.59 7.19 8.49
CA ASP A 65 11.04 5.79 8.59
C ASP A 65 9.86 4.81 8.68
N LEU A 66 8.77 5.19 9.35
CA LEU A 66 7.56 4.38 9.43
C LEU A 66 6.88 4.28 8.06
N ILE A 67 6.74 5.42 7.36
CA ILE A 67 6.16 5.47 6.01
C ILE A 67 6.97 4.61 5.05
N HIS A 68 8.31 4.72 5.09
CA HIS A 68 9.19 3.94 4.23
C HIS A 68 9.07 2.43 4.53
N LEU A 69 9.02 2.03 5.81
CA LEU A 69 8.78 0.65 6.21
C LEU A 69 7.44 0.13 5.65
N LEU A 70 6.36 0.88 5.85
CA LEU A 70 5.01 0.49 5.41
C LEU A 70 4.91 0.41 3.88
N GLN A 71 5.54 1.33 3.14
CA GLN A 71 5.63 1.25 1.68
C GLN A 71 6.34 -0.03 1.22
N GLY A 72 7.40 -0.44 1.91
CA GLY A 72 8.09 -1.71 1.65
C GLY A 72 7.22 -2.94 1.95
N LEU A 73 6.51 -2.94 3.08
CA LEU A 73 5.64 -4.05 3.52
C LEU A 73 4.38 -4.18 2.66
N LEU A 74 3.85 -3.07 2.14
CA LEU A 74 2.60 -3.02 1.39
C LEU A 74 2.80 -3.00 -0.13
N ARG A 75 4.02 -3.29 -0.64
CA ARG A 75 4.23 -3.47 -2.08
C ARG A 75 3.34 -4.59 -2.62
N TYR A 76 2.72 -4.33 -3.77
CA TYR A 76 1.87 -5.31 -4.43
C TYR A 76 2.64 -6.56 -4.84
N ASP A 77 3.73 -6.37 -5.58
CA ASP A 77 4.56 -7.47 -6.06
C ASP A 77 5.26 -8.16 -4.87
N PRO A 78 4.97 -9.44 -4.61
CA PRO A 78 5.60 -10.17 -3.52
C PRO A 78 7.11 -10.35 -3.70
N LEU A 79 7.63 -10.29 -4.93
CA LEU A 79 9.08 -10.35 -5.19
C LEU A 79 9.79 -9.06 -4.78
N GLU A 80 9.09 -7.92 -4.81
CA GLU A 80 9.63 -6.63 -4.37
C GLU A 80 9.31 -6.30 -2.91
N ARG A 81 8.34 -7.02 -2.31
CA ARG A 81 7.87 -6.77 -0.94
C ARG A 81 8.96 -7.10 0.06
N VAL A 82 9.15 -6.21 1.03
CA VAL A 82 10.14 -6.44 2.09
C VAL A 82 9.73 -7.66 2.94
N THR A 83 10.69 -8.54 3.21
CA THR A 83 10.46 -9.70 4.09
C THR A 83 10.43 -9.26 5.55
N ALA A 84 9.78 -10.05 6.42
CA ALA A 84 9.77 -9.77 7.87
C ALA A 84 11.19 -9.65 8.44
N ARG A 85 12.11 -10.54 8.01
CA ARG A 85 13.52 -10.50 8.46
C ARG A 85 14.26 -9.24 8.00
N ALA A 86 13.98 -8.73 6.81
CA ALA A 86 14.54 -7.46 6.33
C ALA A 86 13.89 -6.26 7.02
N ALA A 87 12.58 -6.31 7.25
CA ALA A 87 11.83 -5.29 7.97
C ALA A 87 12.35 -5.08 9.40
N LEU A 88 12.68 -6.15 10.14
CA LEU A 88 13.27 -6.05 11.48
C LEU A 88 14.63 -5.31 11.52
N ARG A 89 15.32 -5.20 10.38
CA ARG A 89 16.58 -4.43 10.26
C ARG A 89 16.36 -2.99 9.76
N HIS A 90 15.12 -2.57 9.57
CA HIS A 90 14.79 -1.26 9.04
C HIS A 90 15.19 -0.13 10.02
N PRO A 91 15.59 1.07 9.55
CA PRO A 91 15.86 2.24 10.38
C PRO A 91 14.80 2.51 11.45
N PHE A 92 13.53 2.31 11.09
CA PHE A 92 12.38 2.41 12.02
C PHE A 92 12.57 1.62 13.32
N PHE A 93 13.13 0.40 13.27
CA PHE A 93 13.37 -0.43 14.46
C PHE A 93 14.80 -0.31 15.01
N THR A 94 15.72 0.31 14.28
CA THR A 94 17.16 0.29 14.61
C THR A 94 17.69 1.63 15.12
N ARG A 95 17.07 2.77 14.75
CA ARG A 95 17.50 4.10 15.20
C ARG A 95 17.36 4.32 16.70
N ASP A 96 16.36 3.71 17.35
CA ASP A 96 16.16 3.79 18.81
C ASP A 96 17.19 3.00 19.64
N ASN A 97 17.96 2.11 19.03
CA ASN A 97 19.00 1.37 19.75
C ASN A 97 20.28 2.21 19.98
N LEU A 98 20.42 3.36 19.30
CA LEU A 98 21.56 4.25 19.47
C LEU A 98 21.33 5.35 20.53
N SER A 99 20.08 5.76 20.79
CA SER A 99 19.81 6.80 21.81
C SER A 99 19.77 6.25 23.24
N ARG A 100 19.55 4.94 23.43
CA ARG A 100 19.57 4.27 24.74
C ARG A 100 20.96 3.83 25.22
N ARG A 101 22.02 4.15 24.48
CA ARG A 101 23.41 3.75 24.78
C ARG A 101 24.29 4.88 25.34
N TYR A 102 23.70 6.01 25.70
CA TYR A 102 24.40 7.12 26.35
C TYR A 102 23.59 7.66 27.52
#